data_AF-A0AA36E1N7-F1
#
_entry.id   AF-A0AA36E1N7-F1
#
_cell.length_a   1.000
_cell.length_b   1.000
_cell.length_c   1.000
_cell.angle_alpha   90.00
_cell.angle_beta   90.00
_cell.angle_gamma   90.00
#
_symmetry.space_group_name_H-M   'P 1'
#
loop_
_entity.id
_entity.type
_entity.pdbx_description
1 polymer ?
#
loop_
_entity_poly.entity_id
_entity_poly.type
_entity_poly.pdbx_seq_one_letter_code
_entity_poly.pdbx_strand_id
1 'polypeptide(L)'
;MSTPSSSGSITGKEELWDCRLPVRLCTSKTKDNPNKKFKVFPNSLKPGKKCKYWEWIDESVTRNPNLEQEVKVVKEDVACLKKEVQELKNKAYSYGVEISCNII
;
A
#
# COMPACT_ATOMS: atom_id res chain seq x y z
N MET A 1 4.75 -49.98 -18.87
CA MET A 1 6.07 -49.30 -18.80
C MET A 1 5.96 -48.24 -17.73
N SER A 2 6.52 -48.49 -16.54
CA SER A 2 6.48 -47.57 -15.40
C SER A 2 7.88 -47.00 -15.21
N THR A 3 8.02 -45.68 -15.33
CA THR A 3 9.28 -44.97 -15.11
C THR A 3 9.57 -44.86 -13.61
N PRO A 4 10.85 -44.95 -13.18
CA PRO A 4 11.20 -44.85 -11.76
C PRO A 4 11.26 -43.39 -11.30
N SER A 5 10.66 -43.13 -10.14
CA SER A 5 10.82 -41.89 -9.37
C SER A 5 12.25 -41.79 -8.84
N SER A 6 12.94 -40.69 -9.14
CA SER A 6 14.20 -40.32 -8.50
C SER A 6 13.91 -39.49 -7.25
N SER A 7 14.03 -40.11 -6.07
CA SER A 7 14.04 -39.42 -4.78
C SER A 7 15.41 -38.79 -4.54
N GLY A 8 15.54 -37.50 -4.87
CA GLY A 8 16.66 -36.67 -4.41
C GLY A 8 16.30 -35.97 -3.11
N SER A 9 16.71 -36.52 -1.98
CA SER A 9 16.64 -35.84 -0.68
C SER A 9 17.68 -34.73 -0.63
N ILE A 10 17.26 -33.48 -0.86
CA ILE A 10 18.11 -32.32 -0.55
C ILE A 10 17.70 -31.86 0.84
N THR A 11 18.54 -32.19 1.82
CA THR A 11 18.61 -31.52 3.13
C THR A 11 19.01 -30.06 2.88
N GLY A 12 18.04 -29.25 2.48
CA GLY A 12 18.20 -27.83 2.21
C GLY A 12 17.74 -27.04 3.42
N LYS A 13 18.70 -26.37 4.07
CA LYS A 13 18.52 -25.33 5.07
C LYS A 13 17.22 -24.56 4.81
N GLU A 14 16.39 -24.35 5.83
CA GLU A 14 15.30 -23.37 5.78
C GLU A 14 15.92 -21.99 5.52
N GLU A 15 16.13 -21.68 4.24
CA GLU A 15 16.48 -20.34 3.79
C GLU A 15 15.18 -19.55 3.94
N LEU A 16 15.00 -18.98 5.13
CA LEU A 16 13.92 -18.06 5.46
C LEU A 16 14.00 -16.91 4.44
N TRP A 17 13.19 -17.00 3.39
CA TRP A 17 13.17 -16.03 2.32
C TRP A 17 12.81 -14.66 2.90
N ASP A 18 13.81 -13.79 3.03
CA ASP A 18 13.67 -12.46 3.61
C ASP A 18 12.96 -11.51 2.64
N CYS A 19 11.72 -11.83 2.31
CA CYS A 19 10.85 -11.02 1.50
C CYS A 19 10.24 -9.91 2.37
N ARG A 20 11.07 -9.09 3.03
CA ARG A 20 10.64 -7.95 3.89
C ARG A 20 10.28 -6.68 3.12
N LEU A 21 10.32 -6.72 1.79
CA LEU A 21 9.96 -5.58 0.96
C LEU A 21 8.44 -5.42 0.88
N PRO A 22 7.89 -4.20 0.87
CA PRO A 22 6.45 -4.02 0.74
C PRO A 22 5.95 -4.66 -0.57
N VAL A 23 4.90 -5.47 -0.44
CA VAL A 23 4.27 -6.15 -1.57
C VAL A 23 3.59 -5.12 -2.47
N ARG A 24 3.70 -5.27 -3.79
CA ARG A 24 3.02 -4.42 -4.78
C ARG A 24 1.65 -4.98 -5.10
N LEU A 25 0.62 -4.13 -5.05
CA LEU A 25 -0.70 -4.45 -5.59
C LEU A 25 -0.71 -4.11 -7.09
N CYS A 26 -1.12 -5.08 -7.89
CA CYS A 26 -1.16 -4.99 -9.34
C CYS A 26 -2.55 -5.35 -9.85
N THR A 27 -2.88 -4.84 -11.03
CA THR A 27 -4.14 -5.12 -11.73
C THR A 27 -3.82 -5.92 -12.97
N SER A 28 -4.47 -7.07 -13.12
CA SER A 28 -4.29 -7.95 -14.27
C SER A 28 -4.86 -7.31 -15.53
N LYS A 29 -4.07 -7.39 -16.61
CA LYS A 29 -4.42 -6.93 -17.96
C LYS A 29 -4.59 -8.09 -18.94
N THR A 30 -4.58 -9.33 -18.45
CA THR A 30 -4.72 -10.52 -19.29
C THR A 30 -6.15 -10.66 -19.78
N LYS A 31 -6.32 -11.27 -20.96
CA LYS A 31 -7.65 -11.50 -21.57
C LYS A 31 -8.55 -12.35 -20.68
N ASP A 32 -7.98 -13.36 -20.01
CA ASP A 32 -8.73 -14.33 -19.22
C ASP A 32 -9.07 -13.80 -17.81
N ASN A 33 -8.32 -12.82 -17.32
CA ASN A 33 -8.50 -12.26 -15.98
C ASN A 33 -8.38 -10.73 -16.01
N PRO A 34 -9.24 -10.01 -16.75
CA PRO A 34 -9.17 -8.55 -16.82
C PRO A 34 -9.55 -7.94 -15.47
N ASN A 35 -8.87 -6.87 -15.08
CA ASN A 35 -9.13 -6.05 -13.89
C ASN A 35 -8.97 -6.74 -12.52
N LYS A 36 -8.75 -8.06 -12.47
CA LYS A 36 -8.48 -8.77 -11.21
C LYS A 36 -7.24 -8.23 -10.50
N LYS A 37 -7.32 -8.05 -9.19
CA LYS A 37 -6.22 -7.56 -8.35
C LYS A 37 -5.36 -8.72 -7.86
N PHE A 38 -4.05 -8.53 -7.81
CA PHE A 38 -3.12 -9.50 -7.27
C PHE A 38 -1.93 -8.81 -6.60
N LYS A 39 -1.29 -9.49 -5.66
CA LYS A 39 -0.12 -8.97 -4.93
C LYS A 39 1.14 -9.71 -5.37
N VAL A 40 2.25 -8.98 -5.57
CA VAL A 40 3.57 -9.53 -5.96
C VAL A 40 4.69 -8.86 -5.21
N PHE A 41 5.77 -9.59 -4.92
CA PHE A 41 6.98 -8.91 -4.47
C PHE A 41 7.65 -8.12 -5.59
N PRO A 42 8.20 -6.93 -5.28
CA PRO A 42 8.98 -6.12 -6.23
C PRO A 42 10.17 -6.85 -6.86
N ASN A 43 10.71 -7.86 -6.17
CA ASN A 43 11.91 -8.56 -6.60
C ASN A 43 11.65 -9.80 -7.47
N SER A 44 10.39 -10.07 -7.83
CA SER A 44 10.01 -11.26 -8.63
C SER A 44 10.69 -11.30 -10.01
N LEU A 45 10.97 -10.13 -10.60
CA LEU A 45 11.55 -9.97 -11.93
C LEU A 45 13.02 -9.53 -11.94
N LYS A 46 13.64 -9.26 -10.79
CA LYS A 46 15.04 -8.81 -10.75
C LYS A 46 16.01 -10.00 -10.86
N PRO A 47 17.18 -9.83 -11.50
CA PRO A 47 18.26 -10.81 -11.43
C PRO A 47 18.78 -10.94 -9.99
N GLY A 48 19.03 -12.17 -9.51
CA GLY A 48 19.44 -12.46 -8.13
C GLY A 48 18.44 -13.33 -7.37
N LYS A 49 18.41 -13.21 -6.02
CA LYS A 49 17.47 -13.96 -5.16
C LYS A 49 16.02 -13.53 -5.43
N LYS A 50 15.25 -14.36 -6.13
CA LYS A 50 13.85 -14.07 -6.51
C LYS A 50 12.89 -14.51 -5.41
N CYS A 51 12.10 -13.58 -4.88
CA CYS A 51 10.89 -13.92 -4.12
C CYS A 51 9.79 -14.31 -5.11
N LYS A 52 9.39 -15.60 -5.13
CA LYS A 52 8.35 -16.14 -6.03
C LYS A 52 6.91 -15.92 -5.53
N TYR A 53 6.70 -15.00 -4.62
CA TYR A 53 5.39 -14.79 -4.03
C TYR A 53 4.49 -13.95 -4.93
N TRP A 54 3.34 -14.53 -5.22
CA TRP A 54 2.24 -14.01 -6.02
C TRP A 54 0.94 -14.61 -5.49
N GLU A 55 -0.11 -13.80 -5.36
CA GLU A 55 -1.41 -14.24 -4.84
C GLU A 55 -2.52 -13.35 -5.41
N TRP A 56 -3.63 -13.97 -5.84
CA TRP A 56 -4.83 -13.22 -6.21
C TRP A 56 -5.43 -12.53 -4.98
N ILE A 57 -6.02 -11.36 -5.20
CA ILE A 57 -6.80 -10.66 -4.18
C ILE A 57 -8.26 -10.84 -4.56
N ASP A 58 -9.01 -11.54 -3.72
CA ASP A 58 -10.44 -11.64 -3.87
C ASP A 58 -11.09 -10.32 -3.45
N GLU A 59 -11.77 -9.65 -4.39
CA GLU A 59 -12.43 -8.36 -4.14
C GLU A 59 -13.49 -8.44 -3.03
N SER A 60 -14.06 -9.63 -2.79
CA SER A 60 -15.00 -9.90 -1.70
C SER A 60 -14.40 -9.71 -0.30
N VAL A 61 -13.09 -9.89 -0.14
CA VAL A 61 -12.38 -9.66 1.13
C VAL A 61 -12.10 -8.17 1.35
N THR A 62 -12.23 -7.35 0.30
CA THR A 62 -11.89 -5.92 0.34
C THR A 62 -13.13 -5.02 0.50
N ARG A 63 -14.34 -5.59 0.45
CA ARG A 63 -15.55 -4.87 0.85
C ARG A 63 -15.68 -4.95 2.37
N ASN A 64 -14.84 -4.22 3.08
CA ASN A 64 -15.14 -3.90 4.48
C ASN A 64 -16.29 -2.87 4.44
N PRO A 65 -17.52 -3.21 4.83
CA PRO A 65 -18.66 -2.28 4.78
C PRO A 65 -18.45 -1.07 5.68
N ASN A 66 -17.51 -1.13 6.63
CA ASN A 66 -17.12 -0.02 7.48
C ASN A 66 -16.22 0.99 6.77
N LEU A 67 -15.47 0.57 5.73
CA LEU A 67 -14.48 1.43 5.07
C LEU A 67 -15.12 2.63 4.38
N GLU A 68 -16.31 2.48 3.79
CA GLU A 68 -17.04 3.61 3.18
C GLU A 68 -17.49 4.63 4.24
N GLN A 69 -17.88 4.15 5.43
CA GLN A 69 -18.22 5.00 6.56
C GLN A 69 -16.97 5.69 7.12
N GLU A 70 -15.86 4.96 7.31
CA GLU A 70 -14.58 5.52 7.76
C GLU A 70 -14.05 6.57 6.78
N VAL A 71 -14.10 6.31 5.46
CA VAL A 71 -13.69 7.30 4.45
C VAL A 71 -14.58 8.54 4.48
N LYS A 72 -15.88 8.39 4.75
CA LYS A 72 -16.79 9.54 4.90
C LYS A 72 -16.43 10.38 6.12
N VAL A 73 -16.20 9.74 7.28
CA VAL A 73 -15.78 10.42 8.52
C VAL A 73 -14.44 11.14 8.32
N VAL A 74 -13.44 10.46 7.77
CA VAL A 74 -12.12 11.05 7.50
C VAL A 74 -12.24 12.26 6.55
N LYS A 75 -13.14 12.20 5.57
CA LYS A 75 -13.38 13.33 4.65
C LYS A 75 -14.00 14.54 5.34
N GLU A 76 -14.91 14.32 6.29
CA GLU A 76 -15.49 15.36 7.12
C GLU A 76 -14.44 15.98 8.05
N ASP A 77 -13.61 15.16 8.70
CA ASP A 77 -12.51 15.62 9.57
C ASP A 77 -11.47 16.44 8.79
N VAL A 78 -11.08 15.99 7.60
CA VAL A 78 -10.16 16.75 6.72
C VAL A 78 -10.77 18.09 6.31
N ALA A 79 -12.07 18.13 6.04
CA ALA A 79 -12.76 19.39 5.73
C ALA A 79 -12.79 20.35 6.93
N CYS A 80 -12.98 19.83 8.13
CA CYS A 80 -12.93 20.60 9.38
C CYS A 80 -11.52 21.16 9.63
N LEU A 81 -10.51 20.29 9.64
CA LEU A 81 -9.10 20.66 9.83
C LEU A 81 -8.64 21.70 8.81
N LYS A 82 -9.10 21.61 7.56
CA LYS A 82 -8.75 22.60 6.53
C LYS A 82 -9.28 24.00 6.86
N LYS A 83 -10.44 24.12 7.50
CA LYS A 83 -10.97 25.43 7.95
C LYS A 83 -10.15 25.97 9.10
N GLU A 84 -9.85 25.15 10.11
CA GLU A 84 -9.04 25.57 11.27
C GLU A 84 -7.65 26.04 10.84
N VAL A 85 -6.98 25.32 9.94
CA VAL A 85 -5.68 25.71 9.39
C VAL A 85 -5.76 27.05 8.66
N GLN A 86 -6.84 27.32 7.93
CA GLN A 86 -7.04 28.60 7.25
C GLN A 86 -7.25 29.75 8.24
N GLU A 87 -8.03 29.53 9.30
CA GLU A 87 -8.23 30.52 10.37
C GLU A 87 -6.93 30.83 11.12
N LEU A 88 -6.18 29.80 11.49
CA LEU A 88 -4.88 29.95 12.15
C LEU A 88 -3.88 30.67 11.24
N LYS A 89 -3.87 30.38 9.94
CA LYS A 89 -3.04 31.08 8.96
C LYS A 89 -3.37 32.57 8.91
N ASN A 90 -4.65 32.94 8.91
CA ASN A 90 -5.09 34.33 8.93
C ASN A 90 -4.70 35.04 10.24
N LYS A 91 -4.86 34.37 11.39
CA LYS A 91 -4.42 34.91 12.69
C LYS A 91 -2.92 35.14 12.74
N ALA A 92 -2.13 34.15 12.29
CA ALA A 92 -0.67 34.26 12.23
C ALA A 92 -0.22 35.42 11.32
N TYR A 93 -0.90 35.62 10.19
CA TYR A 93 -0.67 36.77 9.32
C TYR A 93 -0.97 38.09 10.03
N SER A 94 -2.12 38.21 10.71
CA SER A 94 -2.49 39.40 11.49
C SER A 94 -1.45 39.75 12.54
N TYR A 95 -1.03 38.77 13.36
CA TYR A 95 -0.01 38.99 14.38
C TYR A 95 1.34 39.39 13.78
N GLY A 96 1.73 38.80 12.64
CA GLY A 96 2.95 39.20 11.94
C GLY A 96 2.91 40.66 11.48
N VAL A 97 1.76 41.13 10.98
CA VAL A 97 1.54 42.53 10.59
C VAL A 97 1.56 43.45 11.82
N GLU A 98 0.85 43.10 12.89
CA GLU A 98 0.83 43.88 14.13
C GLU A 98 2.22 44.03 14.75
N ILE A 99 3.03 42.97 14.78
CA ILE A 99 4.42 43.03 15.27
C ILE A 99 5.26 43.97 14.38
N SER A 100 5.09 43.91 13.06
CA SER A 100 5.84 44.77 12.13
C SER A 100 5.48 46.26 12.27
N CYS A 101 4.22 46.59 12.59
CA CYS A 101 3.79 47.98 12.79
C CYS A 101 4.22 48.57 14.14
N ASN A 102 4.51 47.74 15.16
CA ASN A 102 4.88 48.20 16.50
C ASN A 102 6.41 48.36 16.70
N ILE A 103 7.24 48.03 15.70
CA ILE A 103 8.71 48.10 15.77
C ILE A 103 9.27 49.30 14.97
N ILE A 104 8.40 50.09 14.32
CA ILE A 104 8.74 51.34 13.59
C ILE A 104 8.36 52.53 14.46
#